data_AF-A0A7K2MM90-F1
#
_entry.id   AF-A0A7K2MM90-F1
#
_cell.length_a   1.000
_cell.length_b   1.000
_cell.length_c   1.000
_cell.angle_alpha   90.00
_cell.angle_beta   90.00
_cell.angle_gamma   90.00
#
_symmetry.space_group_name_H-M   'P 1'
#
loop_
_entity.id
_entity.type
_entity.pdbx_description
1 polymer ?
#
loop_
_entity_poly.entity_id
_entity_poly.type
_entity_poly.pdbx_seq_one_letter_code
_entity_poly.pdbx_strand_id
1 'polypeptide(L)'
;DGGIFNLPALIVVLLAMTFLLGGARESARANTIMVVVKIAALVLFCAIGVQGFRSGNYEHFMPLGMAGVSAAGATLFFSYIGFDAASTAGEEAKNAQRDLPRAIMLSLVIVTVLYVLVAAVAVGARPWRTFTDSEASLAQIMTDVTGQSFWGTLLAFCAVVAIASVVLTVLYGQTRVLFAMSRDGLVPKVFSKVHPKTGAPRANTLIVSLFCGVLAAAVPLGRLADATSIGTLFAFALVNVAVVVL
;
A
#
# COMPACT_ATOMS: atom_id res chain seq x y z
N ASP A 1 13.40 6.81 -10.26
CA ASP A 1 14.52 6.01 -9.73
C ASP A 1 15.50 6.86 -8.92
N GLY A 2 15.24 7.02 -7.62
CA GLY A 2 16.22 7.58 -6.66
C GLY A 2 17.46 6.68 -6.58
N GLY A 3 18.61 7.21 -6.99
CA GLY A 3 19.83 6.44 -7.26
C GLY A 3 20.39 5.67 -6.06
N ILE A 4 20.73 4.39 -6.29
CA ILE A 4 21.48 3.40 -5.46
C ILE A 4 21.01 3.20 -4.00
N PHE A 5 20.49 4.23 -3.33
CA PHE A 5 20.07 4.24 -1.94
C PHE A 5 18.87 5.18 -1.70
N ASN A 6 17.68 4.62 -1.49
CA ASN A 6 16.45 5.37 -1.19
C ASN A 6 16.39 5.77 0.30
N LEU A 7 17.09 6.84 0.63
CA LEU A 7 17.12 7.39 1.99
C LEU A 7 15.73 7.76 2.55
N PRO A 8 14.82 8.39 1.79
CA PRO A 8 13.47 8.69 2.27
C PRO A 8 12.71 7.44 2.71
N ALA A 9 12.76 6.36 1.94
CA ALA A 9 12.10 5.11 2.30
C ALA A 9 12.66 4.51 3.59
N LEU A 10 13.99 4.53 3.76
CA LEU A 10 14.64 4.08 5.00
C LEU A 10 14.16 4.88 6.21
N ILE A 11 14.11 6.22 6.09
CA ILE A 11 13.65 7.09 7.18
C ILE A 11 12.22 6.75 7.58
N VAL A 12 11.32 6.56 6.61
CA VAL A 12 9.91 6.18 6.88
C VAL A 12 9.84 4.85 7.64
N VAL A 13 10.63 3.85 7.23
CA VAL A 13 10.68 2.55 7.92
C VAL A 13 11.22 2.68 9.35
N LEU A 14 12.28 3.47 9.56
CA LEU A 14 12.84 3.70 10.89
C LEU A 14 11.90 4.49 11.80
N LEU A 15 11.15 5.46 11.26
CA LEU A 15 10.11 6.17 12.01
C LEU A 15 8.96 5.24 12.39
N ALA A 16 8.52 4.36 11.48
CA ALA A 16 7.53 3.36 11.80
C ALA A 16 8.05 2.39 12.89
N MET A 17 9.31 1.98 12.81
CA MET A 17 9.97 1.14 13.81
C MET A 17 9.96 1.78 15.21
N THR A 18 10.38 3.04 15.34
CA THR A 18 10.40 3.72 16.65
C THR A 18 9.00 3.87 17.22
N PHE A 19 8.00 4.13 16.37
CA PHE A 19 6.60 4.19 16.76
C PHE A 19 6.09 2.83 17.28
N LEU A 20 6.40 1.73 16.58
CA LEU A 20 6.04 0.37 17.01
C LEU A 20 6.73 -0.05 18.32
N LEU A 21 8.01 0.32 18.50
CA LEU A 21 8.77 0.04 19.72
C LEU A 21 8.22 0.78 20.95
N GLY A 22 7.58 1.92 20.74
CA GLY A 22 6.86 2.70 21.77
C GLY A 22 5.64 1.99 22.35
N GLY A 23 5.27 0.82 21.82
CA GLY A 23 4.10 0.06 22.28
C GLY A 23 2.79 0.61 21.73
N ALA A 24 2.83 1.24 20.55
CA ALA A 24 1.64 1.76 19.90
C ALA A 24 0.62 0.64 19.66
N ARG A 25 -0.48 0.68 20.42
CA ARG A 25 -1.76 0.10 19.99
C ARG A 25 -2.29 1.07 18.94
N GLU A 26 -2.39 0.64 17.69
CA GLU A 26 -3.13 1.43 16.71
C GLU A 26 -4.53 1.68 17.26
N SER A 27 -4.91 2.94 17.43
CA SER A 27 -6.29 3.29 17.73
C SER A 27 -7.09 3.07 16.45
N ALA A 28 -8.12 2.22 16.50
CA ALA A 28 -9.04 2.02 15.37
C ALA A 28 -9.54 3.35 14.81
N ARG A 29 -9.78 4.36 15.68
CA ARG A 29 -10.16 5.72 15.29
C ARG A 29 -9.07 6.43 14.49
N ALA A 30 -7.81 6.31 14.88
CA ALA A 30 -6.70 6.93 14.16
C ALA A 30 -6.55 6.31 12.76
N ASN A 31 -6.68 4.99 12.65
CA ASN A 31 -6.64 4.31 11.36
C ASN A 31 -7.82 4.75 10.46
N THR A 32 -9.03 4.83 11.00
CA THR A 32 -10.20 5.34 10.25
C THR A 32 -9.97 6.77 9.75
N ILE A 33 -9.43 7.66 10.58
CA ILE A 33 -9.11 9.04 10.16
C ILE A 33 -8.10 9.01 9.01
N MET A 34 -7.04 8.21 9.11
CA MET A 34 -6.03 8.08 8.04
C MET A 34 -6.65 7.57 6.73
N VAL A 35 -7.54 6.58 6.78
CA VAL A 35 -8.24 6.07 5.59
C VAL A 35 -9.13 7.14 4.96
N VAL A 36 -9.89 7.89 5.77
CA VAL A 36 -10.73 8.99 5.27
C VAL A 36 -9.88 10.06 4.59
N VAL A 37 -8.73 10.42 5.17
CA VAL A 37 -7.79 11.38 4.57
C VAL A 37 -7.25 10.86 3.24
N LYS A 38 -6.88 9.58 3.14
CA LYS A 38 -6.42 8.94 1.89
C LYS A 38 -7.48 9.03 0.79
N ILE A 39 -8.71 8.66 1.11
CA ILE A 39 -9.83 8.70 0.15
C ILE A 39 -10.12 10.14 -0.26
N ALA A 40 -10.18 11.07 0.70
CA ALA A 40 -10.44 12.48 0.42
C ALA A 40 -9.38 13.10 -0.50
N ALA A 41 -8.10 12.77 -0.31
CA ALA A 41 -7.02 13.23 -1.18
C ALA A 41 -7.19 12.74 -2.63
N LEU A 42 -7.58 11.48 -2.83
CA LEU A 42 -7.81 10.91 -4.16
C LEU A 42 -9.08 11.47 -4.82
N VAL A 43 -10.14 11.68 -4.05
CA VAL A 43 -11.36 12.35 -4.53
C VAL A 43 -11.07 13.79 -4.92
N LEU A 44 -10.28 14.52 -4.12
CA LEU A 44 -9.84 15.88 -4.43
C LEU A 44 -9.01 15.93 -5.72
N PHE A 45 -8.07 14.99 -5.90
CA PHE A 45 -7.34 14.83 -7.15
C PHE A 45 -8.29 14.65 -8.33
N CYS A 46 -9.31 13.78 -8.21
CA CYS A 46 -10.27 13.57 -9.29
C CYS A 46 -11.08 14.83 -9.58
N ALA A 47 -11.58 15.51 -8.55
CA ALA A 47 -12.40 16.72 -8.70
C ALA A 47 -11.66 17.87 -9.41
N ILE A 48 -10.37 18.05 -9.11
CA ILE A 48 -9.55 19.10 -9.74
C ILE A 48 -9.00 18.63 -11.08
N GLY A 49 -8.50 17.40 -11.16
CA GLY A 49 -7.84 16.85 -12.34
C GLY A 49 -8.75 16.74 -13.57
N VAL A 50 -10.07 16.58 -13.38
CA VAL A 50 -11.06 16.59 -14.48
C VAL A 50 -11.01 17.90 -15.28
N GLN A 51 -10.62 19.02 -14.68
CA GLN A 51 -10.49 20.29 -15.40
C GLN A 51 -9.34 20.27 -16.43
N GLY A 52 -8.40 19.34 -16.27
CA GLY A 52 -7.27 19.14 -17.19
C GLY A 52 -7.58 18.29 -18.41
N PHE A 53 -8.82 17.79 -18.54
CA PHE A 53 -9.15 16.75 -19.51
C PHE A 53 -8.99 17.24 -20.96
N ARG A 54 -8.21 16.49 -21.75
CA ARG A 54 -8.00 16.74 -23.18
C ARG A 54 -8.43 15.51 -23.97
N SER A 55 -9.41 15.66 -24.87
CA SER A 55 -9.99 14.57 -25.65
C SER A 55 -8.96 13.73 -26.42
N GLY A 56 -7.91 14.37 -26.94
CA GLY A 56 -6.85 13.71 -27.70
C GLY A 56 -6.06 12.65 -26.91
N ASN A 57 -6.07 12.70 -25.58
CA ASN A 57 -5.30 11.75 -24.77
C ASN A 57 -5.87 10.31 -24.81
N TYR A 58 -7.13 10.14 -25.19
CA TYR A 58 -7.79 8.83 -25.30
C TYR A 58 -7.78 8.22 -26.71
N GLU A 59 -7.29 8.94 -27.72
CA GLU A 59 -7.31 8.47 -29.12
C GLU A 59 -6.56 7.14 -29.30
N HIS A 60 -5.53 6.91 -28.49
CA HIS A 60 -4.80 5.65 -28.43
C HIS A 60 -5.02 4.94 -27.10
N PHE A 61 -6.24 4.45 -26.86
CA PHE A 61 -6.65 3.80 -25.61
C PHE A 61 -5.82 2.55 -25.27
N MET A 62 -5.44 1.75 -26.28
CA MET A 62 -4.63 0.54 -26.12
C MET A 62 -3.42 0.55 -27.05
N PRO A 63 -2.42 1.43 -26.79
CA PRO A 63 -1.28 1.62 -27.70
C PRO A 63 -0.37 0.37 -27.76
N LEU A 64 -0.41 -0.47 -26.73
CA LEU A 64 0.34 -1.73 -26.60
C LEU A 64 -0.56 -2.97 -26.78
N GLY A 65 -1.80 -2.79 -27.22
CA GLY A 65 -2.80 -3.85 -27.37
C GLY A 65 -3.08 -4.63 -26.09
N MET A 66 -3.65 -5.83 -26.25
CA MET A 66 -3.96 -6.73 -25.12
C MET A 66 -2.72 -7.19 -24.35
N ALA A 67 -1.56 -7.29 -25.03
CA ALA A 67 -0.30 -7.64 -24.39
C ALA A 67 0.07 -6.61 -23.31
N GLY A 68 -0.01 -5.31 -23.62
CA GLY A 68 0.22 -4.25 -22.64
C GLY A 68 -0.77 -4.26 -21.49
N VAL A 69 -2.06 -4.50 -21.76
CA VAL A 69 -3.09 -4.59 -20.72
C VAL A 69 -2.80 -5.76 -19.76
N SER A 70 -2.42 -6.93 -20.30
CA SER A 70 -2.10 -8.10 -19.48
C SER A 70 -0.85 -7.88 -18.62
N ALA A 71 0.20 -7.27 -19.17
CA ALA A 71 1.41 -6.93 -18.43
C ALA A 71 1.13 -5.91 -17.33
N ALA A 72 0.37 -4.86 -17.63
CA ALA A 72 -0.05 -3.86 -16.64
C ALA A 72 -0.90 -4.49 -15.52
N GLY A 73 -1.77 -5.45 -15.85
CA GLY A 73 -2.56 -6.18 -14.86
C GLY A 73 -1.71 -6.90 -13.82
N ALA A 74 -0.60 -7.52 -14.24
CA ALA A 74 0.33 -8.17 -13.32
C ALA A 74 1.06 -7.16 -12.40
N THR A 75 1.48 -6.02 -12.93
CA THR A 75 2.16 -4.97 -12.13
C THR A 75 1.20 -4.27 -11.17
N LEU A 76 -0.04 -3.99 -11.61
CA LEU A 76 -1.07 -3.33 -10.80
C LEU A 76 -1.59 -4.21 -9.65
N PHE A 77 -1.36 -5.53 -9.71
CA PHE A 77 -1.71 -6.44 -8.63
C PHE A 77 -1.13 -5.99 -7.28
N PHE A 78 0.10 -5.46 -7.27
CA PHE A 78 0.74 -4.92 -6.07
C PHE A 78 -0.15 -3.88 -5.36
N SER A 79 -0.85 -3.02 -6.12
CA SER A 79 -1.72 -1.99 -5.57
C SER A 79 -2.97 -2.55 -4.87
N TYR A 80 -3.35 -3.80 -5.15
CA TYR A 80 -4.49 -4.47 -4.51
C TYR A 80 -4.10 -5.27 -3.27
N ILE A 81 -2.82 -5.43 -2.96
CA ILE A 81 -2.37 -6.16 -1.78
C ILE A 81 -2.77 -5.39 -0.51
N GLY A 82 -3.34 -6.11 0.47
CA GLY A 82 -3.73 -5.54 1.77
C GLY A 82 -5.21 -5.72 2.12
N PHE A 83 -6.07 -6.18 1.20
CA PHE A 83 -7.46 -6.53 1.58
C PHE A 83 -7.51 -7.68 2.60
N ASP A 84 -6.53 -8.57 2.54
CA ASP A 84 -6.32 -9.70 3.46
C ASP A 84 -5.87 -9.24 4.85
N ALA A 85 -5.37 -8.01 5.01
CA ALA A 85 -5.10 -7.45 6.32
C ALA A 85 -6.36 -7.42 7.21
N ALA A 86 -7.56 -7.32 6.63
CA ALA A 86 -8.81 -7.38 7.38
C ALA A 86 -8.94 -8.68 8.20
N SER A 87 -8.47 -9.82 7.68
CA SER A 87 -8.57 -11.10 8.39
C SER A 87 -7.66 -11.17 9.61
N THR A 88 -6.57 -10.38 9.65
CA THR A 88 -5.69 -10.29 10.83
C THR A 88 -6.37 -9.65 12.04
N ALA A 89 -7.40 -8.83 11.81
CA ALA A 89 -8.25 -8.24 12.83
C ALA A 89 -9.51 -9.09 13.12
N GLY A 90 -9.58 -10.32 12.59
CA GLY A 90 -10.74 -11.19 12.77
C GLY A 90 -11.03 -11.54 14.23
N GLU A 91 -9.99 -11.66 15.07
CA GLU A 91 -10.14 -11.89 16.52
C GLU A 91 -10.77 -10.70 17.26
N GLU A 92 -10.69 -9.50 16.67
CA GLU A 92 -11.22 -8.26 17.25
C GLU A 92 -12.63 -7.92 16.70
N ALA A 93 -13.13 -8.69 15.72
CA ALA A 93 -14.43 -8.48 15.08
C ALA A 93 -15.59 -9.08 15.91
N LYS A 94 -16.67 -8.33 16.10
CA LYS A 94 -17.87 -8.80 16.83
C LYS A 94 -18.51 -10.02 16.16
N ASN A 95 -18.64 -10.01 14.84
CA ASN A 95 -19.14 -11.14 14.07
C ASN A 95 -18.23 -11.41 12.87
N ALA A 96 -17.06 -12.00 13.15
CA ALA A 96 -16.03 -12.29 12.14
C ALA A 96 -16.58 -13.02 10.90
N GLN A 97 -17.53 -13.94 11.07
CA GLN A 97 -18.13 -14.74 9.99
C GLN A 97 -18.87 -13.90 8.95
N ARG A 98 -19.49 -12.78 9.37
CA ARG A 98 -20.27 -11.89 8.49
C ARG A 98 -19.54 -10.61 8.15
N ASP A 99 -18.79 -10.07 9.11
CA ASP A 99 -18.15 -8.77 8.99
C ASP A 99 -16.90 -8.82 8.12
N LEU A 100 -16.07 -9.88 8.24
CA LEU A 100 -14.84 -10.01 7.45
C LEU A 100 -15.10 -10.15 5.95
N PRO A 101 -15.98 -11.05 5.47
CA PRO A 101 -16.22 -11.17 4.03
C PRO A 101 -16.79 -9.89 3.42
N ARG A 102 -17.68 -9.20 4.16
CA ARG A 102 -18.25 -7.92 3.72
C ARG A 102 -17.19 -6.83 3.67
N ALA A 103 -16.33 -6.73 4.68
CA ALA A 103 -15.25 -5.74 4.72
C ALA A 103 -14.27 -5.95 3.56
N ILE A 104 -13.87 -7.20 3.28
CA ILE A 104 -12.97 -7.53 2.17
C ILE A 104 -13.62 -7.15 0.83
N MET A 105 -14.86 -7.59 0.58
CA MET A 105 -15.54 -7.32 -0.70
C MET A 105 -15.82 -5.83 -0.91
N LEU A 106 -16.29 -5.11 0.12
CA LEU A 106 -16.58 -3.68 0.02
C LEU A 106 -15.30 -2.86 -0.17
N SER A 107 -14.24 -3.16 0.58
CA SER A 107 -12.96 -2.46 0.42
C SER A 107 -12.39 -2.66 -0.98
N LEU A 108 -12.45 -3.88 -1.53
CA LEU A 108 -11.99 -4.18 -2.88
C LEU A 108 -12.77 -3.40 -3.94
N VAL A 109 -14.10 -3.37 -3.85
CA VAL A 109 -14.94 -2.62 -4.80
C VAL A 109 -14.66 -1.12 -4.73
N ILE A 110 -14.61 -0.55 -3.52
CA ILE A 110 -14.36 0.88 -3.31
C ILE A 110 -12.99 1.27 -3.89
N VAL A 111 -11.94 0.50 -3.58
CA VAL A 111 -10.59 0.76 -4.09
C VAL A 111 -10.51 0.61 -5.60
N THR A 112 -11.16 -0.41 -6.18
CA THR A 112 -11.21 -0.60 -7.64
C THR A 112 -11.84 0.60 -8.33
N VAL A 113 -12.99 1.06 -7.87
CA VAL A 113 -13.68 2.25 -8.44
C VAL A 113 -12.78 3.48 -8.33
N LEU A 114 -12.15 3.69 -7.18
CA LEU A 114 -11.27 4.83 -6.95
C LEU A 114 -10.03 4.79 -7.86
N TYR A 115 -9.41 3.63 -8.03
CA TYR A 115 -8.24 3.44 -8.90
C TYR A 115 -8.59 3.68 -10.37
N VAL A 116 -9.72 3.14 -10.84
CA VAL A 116 -10.21 3.40 -12.21
C VAL A 116 -10.50 4.88 -12.42
N LEU A 117 -11.13 5.55 -11.45
CA LEU A 117 -11.42 6.98 -11.50
C LEU A 117 -10.13 7.80 -11.60
N VAL A 118 -9.16 7.55 -10.72
CA VAL A 118 -7.86 8.23 -10.70
C VAL A 118 -7.11 8.01 -12.01
N ALA A 119 -7.06 6.77 -12.51
CA ALA A 119 -6.39 6.43 -13.76
C ALA A 119 -7.05 7.14 -14.95
N ALA A 120 -8.38 7.15 -15.02
CA ALA A 120 -9.12 7.88 -16.04
C ALA A 120 -8.80 9.38 -16.00
N VAL A 121 -8.90 10.02 -14.84
CA VAL A 121 -8.58 11.46 -14.71
C VAL A 121 -7.13 11.75 -15.10
N ALA A 122 -6.18 10.91 -14.66
CA ALA A 122 -4.77 11.10 -14.95
C ALA A 122 -4.45 11.01 -16.45
N VAL A 123 -4.89 9.93 -17.11
CA VAL A 123 -4.69 9.74 -18.56
C VAL A 123 -5.47 10.79 -19.35
N GLY A 124 -6.64 11.23 -18.88
CA GLY A 124 -7.37 12.33 -19.49
C GLY A 124 -6.64 13.66 -19.41
N ALA A 125 -5.88 13.91 -18.35
CA ALA A 125 -5.16 15.17 -18.15
C ALA A 125 -3.81 15.23 -18.89
N ARG A 126 -3.07 14.12 -18.99
CA ARG A 126 -1.75 14.06 -19.62
C ARG A 126 -1.56 12.82 -20.52
N PRO A 127 -0.77 12.93 -21.61
CA PRO A 127 -0.47 11.77 -22.45
C PRO A 127 0.25 10.65 -21.68
N TRP A 128 -0.15 9.40 -21.94
CA TRP A 128 0.34 8.21 -21.21
C TRP A 128 1.87 8.05 -21.20
N ARG A 129 2.59 8.56 -22.21
CA ARG A 129 4.06 8.48 -22.29
C ARG A 129 4.76 9.32 -21.23
N THR A 130 4.11 10.38 -20.75
CA THR A 130 4.71 11.33 -19.78
C THR A 130 4.78 10.79 -18.36
N PHE A 131 4.08 9.68 -18.07
CA PHE A 131 4.10 9.05 -16.74
C PHE A 131 5.36 8.21 -16.48
N THR A 132 6.12 7.87 -17.52
CA THR A 132 7.31 7.01 -17.39
C THR A 132 8.43 7.68 -16.59
N ASP A 133 8.55 9.00 -16.68
CA ASP A 133 9.70 9.75 -16.17
C ASP A 133 9.42 10.50 -14.86
N SER A 134 8.22 10.40 -14.30
CA SER A 134 7.78 11.24 -13.17
C SER A 134 7.27 10.45 -11.97
N GLU A 135 8.03 10.51 -10.87
CA GLU A 135 7.70 9.90 -9.58
C GLU A 135 6.47 10.53 -8.89
N ALA A 136 6.13 11.77 -9.27
CA ALA A 136 5.04 12.55 -8.65
C ALA A 136 4.00 13.00 -9.68
N SER A 137 3.70 12.15 -10.66
CA SER A 137 2.83 12.47 -11.79
C SER A 137 1.47 13.05 -11.40
N LEU A 138 0.81 12.52 -10.36
CA LEU A 138 -0.51 13.02 -9.91
C LEU A 138 -0.43 14.43 -9.32
N ALA A 139 0.61 14.73 -8.55
CA ALA A 139 0.82 16.06 -7.96
C ALA A 139 1.14 17.10 -9.05
N GLN A 140 1.94 16.72 -10.04
CA GLN A 140 2.26 17.56 -11.19
C GLN A 140 1.00 17.91 -12.00
N ILE A 141 0.13 16.93 -12.26
CA ILE A 141 -1.16 17.17 -12.94
C ILE A 141 -1.97 18.24 -12.20
N MET A 142 -2.05 18.18 -10.86
CA MET A 142 -2.78 19.20 -10.11
C MET A 142 -2.17 20.60 -10.26
N THR A 143 -0.85 20.70 -10.28
CA THR A 143 -0.15 21.98 -10.48
C THR A 143 -0.36 22.54 -11.89
N ASP A 144 -0.28 21.70 -12.92
CA ASP A 144 -0.47 22.17 -14.31
C ASP A 144 -1.90 22.61 -14.57
N VAL A 145 -2.87 21.88 -14.04
CA VAL A 145 -4.29 22.14 -14.29
C VAL A 145 -4.76 23.40 -13.57
N THR A 146 -4.29 23.62 -12.34
CA THR A 146 -4.71 24.78 -11.53
C THR A 146 -3.83 26.01 -11.73
N GLY A 147 -2.64 25.84 -12.31
CA GLY A 147 -1.60 26.87 -12.34
C GLY A 147 -1.02 27.22 -10.96
N GLN A 148 -1.37 26.46 -9.91
CA GLN A 148 -0.98 26.73 -8.52
C GLN A 148 -0.24 25.52 -7.91
N SER A 149 0.89 25.77 -7.27
CA SER A 149 1.68 24.72 -6.59
C SER A 149 1.04 24.19 -5.32
N PHE A 150 0.07 24.92 -4.75
CA PHE A 150 -0.59 24.55 -3.49
C PHE A 150 -1.25 23.17 -3.56
N TRP A 151 -2.05 22.91 -4.59
CA TRP A 151 -2.80 21.67 -4.72
C TRP A 151 -1.92 20.45 -4.95
N GLY A 152 -0.88 20.59 -5.78
CA GLY A 152 0.12 19.54 -5.99
C GLY A 152 0.91 19.23 -4.71
N THR A 153 1.33 20.27 -3.98
CA THR A 153 2.04 20.11 -2.70
C THR A 153 1.17 19.44 -1.64
N LEU A 154 -0.12 19.82 -1.57
CA LEU A 154 -1.07 19.21 -0.66
C LEU A 154 -1.25 17.71 -0.95
N LEU A 155 -1.42 17.35 -2.22
CA LEU A 155 -1.55 15.95 -2.61
C LEU A 155 -0.27 15.15 -2.31
N ALA A 156 0.91 15.72 -2.60
CA ALA A 156 2.18 15.10 -2.28
C ALA A 156 2.35 14.88 -0.77
N PHE A 157 1.99 15.86 0.06
CA PHE A 157 1.99 15.73 1.51
C PHE A 157 1.04 14.62 1.98
N CYS A 158 -0.20 14.58 1.47
CA CYS A 158 -1.14 13.52 1.76
C CYS A 158 -0.61 12.14 1.35
N ALA A 159 0.09 12.04 0.21
CA ALA A 159 0.70 10.80 -0.25
C ALA A 159 1.80 10.31 0.69
N VAL A 160 2.67 11.19 1.19
CA VAL A 160 3.72 10.83 2.16
C VAL A 160 3.10 10.29 3.46
N VAL A 161 2.09 10.98 4.00
CA VAL A 161 1.37 10.52 5.20
C VAL A 161 0.68 9.18 4.95
N ALA A 162 0.07 9.00 3.77
CA ALA A 162 -0.59 7.78 3.38
C ALA A 162 0.38 6.59 3.32
N ILE A 163 1.53 6.77 2.68
CA ILE A 163 2.58 5.75 2.56
C ILE A 163 3.13 5.39 3.94
N ALA A 164 3.42 6.38 4.79
CA ALA A 164 3.91 6.14 6.15
C ALA A 164 2.90 5.31 6.97
N SER A 165 1.60 5.62 6.85
CA SER A 165 0.54 4.83 7.47
C SER A 165 0.51 3.38 6.95
N VAL A 166 0.62 3.16 5.64
CA VAL A 166 0.64 1.79 5.08
C VAL A 166 1.87 1.00 5.57
N VAL A 167 3.05 1.62 5.57
CA VAL A 167 4.28 0.99 6.08
C VAL A 167 4.12 0.57 7.54
N LEU A 168 3.54 1.44 8.37
CA LEU A 168 3.28 1.13 9.78
C LEU A 168 2.33 -0.07 9.92
N THR A 169 1.20 -0.07 9.22
CA THR A 169 0.20 -1.16 9.29
C THR A 169 0.77 -2.50 8.80
N VAL A 170 1.57 -2.50 7.72
CA VAL A 170 2.20 -3.72 7.19
C VAL A 170 3.27 -4.28 8.14
N LEU A 171 4.14 -3.42 8.69
CA LEU A 171 5.14 -3.85 9.68
C LEU A 171 4.46 -4.41 10.94
N TYR A 172 3.36 -3.78 11.37
CA TYR A 172 2.56 -4.28 12.47
C TYR A 172 2.00 -5.68 12.19
N GLY A 173 1.34 -5.88 11.04
CA GLY A 173 0.82 -7.17 10.60
C GLY A 173 1.90 -8.25 10.53
N GLN A 174 3.05 -7.94 9.92
CA GLN A 174 4.18 -8.85 9.80
C GLN A 174 4.70 -9.31 11.18
N THR A 175 4.84 -8.39 12.14
CA THR A 175 5.30 -8.77 13.48
C THR A 175 4.30 -9.70 14.19
N ARG A 176 2.99 -9.52 14.01
CA ARG A 176 1.97 -10.44 14.54
C ARG A 176 2.05 -11.83 13.93
N VAL A 177 2.20 -11.93 12.61
CA VAL A 177 2.33 -13.22 11.91
C VAL A 177 3.57 -13.98 12.38
N LEU A 178 4.73 -13.32 12.43
CA LEU A 178 5.97 -13.95 12.92
C LEU A 178 5.89 -14.34 14.40
N PHE A 179 5.18 -13.57 15.21
CA PHE A 179 4.94 -13.92 16.61
C PHE A 179 4.14 -15.21 16.74
N ALA A 180 3.06 -15.36 15.96
CA ALA A 180 2.25 -16.58 15.94
C ALA A 180 3.05 -17.79 15.43
N MET A 181 3.76 -17.66 14.31
CA MET A 181 4.62 -18.73 13.77
C MET A 181 5.71 -19.15 14.77
N SER A 182 6.26 -18.19 15.53
CA SER A 182 7.29 -18.46 16.55
C SER A 182 6.71 -19.18 17.77
N ARG A 183 5.47 -18.89 18.13
CA ARG A 183 4.75 -19.59 19.20
C ARG A 183 4.46 -21.03 18.78
N ASP A 184 4.16 -21.26 17.51
CA ASP A 184 3.86 -22.57 16.94
C ASP A 184 5.13 -23.38 16.61
N GLY A 185 6.32 -22.81 16.83
CA GLY A 185 7.61 -23.48 16.67
C GLY A 185 8.17 -23.52 15.25
N LEU A 186 7.52 -22.84 14.29
CA LEU A 186 7.92 -22.81 12.87
C LEU A 186 9.09 -21.86 12.59
N VAL A 187 9.31 -20.85 13.43
CA VAL A 187 10.43 -19.90 13.35
C VAL A 187 11.12 -19.75 14.72
N PRO A 188 12.36 -19.23 14.79
CA PRO A 188 13.11 -19.12 16.04
C PRO A 188 12.37 -18.35 17.15
N LYS A 189 12.46 -18.84 18.40
CA LYS A 189 11.80 -18.28 19.60
C LYS A 189 12.13 -16.81 19.91
N VAL A 190 13.08 -16.22 19.21
CA VAL A 190 13.41 -14.79 19.32
C VAL A 190 12.23 -13.91 18.90
N PHE A 191 11.41 -14.35 17.94
CA PHE A 191 10.29 -13.57 17.41
C PHE A 191 9.06 -13.54 18.34
N SER A 192 8.94 -14.50 19.27
CA SER A 192 7.89 -14.52 20.30
C SER A 192 8.32 -13.94 21.65
N LYS A 193 9.57 -13.48 21.80
CA LYS A 193 10.07 -12.92 23.07
C LYS A 193 9.51 -11.51 23.31
N VAL A 194 8.60 -11.41 24.28
CA VAL A 194 7.93 -10.15 24.65
C VAL A 194 8.75 -9.36 25.68
N HIS A 195 8.80 -8.04 25.53
CA HIS A 195 9.49 -7.17 26.49
C HIS A 195 8.62 -6.92 27.75
N PRO A 196 9.15 -7.08 28.98
CA PRO A 196 8.36 -7.02 30.23
C PRO A 196 7.60 -5.71 30.46
N LYS A 197 8.17 -4.57 30.03
CA LYS A 197 7.57 -3.24 30.27
C LYS A 197 6.56 -2.79 29.22
N THR A 198 6.68 -3.25 27.97
CA THR A 198 5.84 -2.75 26.86
C THR A 198 4.87 -3.79 26.32
N GLY A 199 5.00 -5.07 26.70
CA GLY A 199 4.16 -6.13 26.15
C GLY A 199 4.36 -6.37 24.65
N ALA A 200 5.36 -5.70 24.03
CA ALA A 200 5.63 -5.76 22.60
C ALA A 200 6.85 -6.66 22.29
N PRO A 201 6.83 -7.41 21.16
CA PRO A 201 7.95 -8.24 20.74
C PRO A 201 9.07 -7.39 20.12
N ARG A 202 9.82 -6.64 20.95
CA ARG A 202 10.83 -5.67 20.49
C ARG A 202 11.88 -6.25 19.55
N ALA A 203 12.33 -7.48 19.80
CA ALA A 203 13.32 -8.14 18.96
C ALA A 203 12.76 -8.41 17.55
N ASN A 204 11.51 -8.84 17.46
CA ASN A 204 10.80 -9.07 16.20
C ASN A 204 10.70 -7.76 15.40
N THR A 205 10.20 -6.68 16.02
CA THR A 205 10.09 -5.36 15.38
C THR A 205 11.45 -4.86 14.88
N LEU A 206 12.51 -4.99 15.67
CA LEU A 206 13.84 -4.50 15.30
C LEU A 206 14.46 -5.28 14.14
N ILE A 207 14.38 -6.61 14.17
CA ILE A 207 14.91 -7.48 13.10
C ILE A 207 14.15 -7.21 11.79
N VAL A 208 12.82 -7.18 11.86
CA VAL A 208 11.94 -6.99 10.70
C VAL A 208 12.15 -5.60 10.09
N SER A 209 12.05 -4.54 10.89
CA SER A 209 12.17 -3.17 10.39
C SER A 209 13.56 -2.88 9.85
N LEU A 210 14.63 -3.41 10.46
CA LEU A 210 15.98 -3.23 9.95
C LEU A 210 16.15 -3.95 8.61
N PHE A 211 15.66 -5.20 8.50
CA PHE A 211 15.70 -5.96 7.26
C PHE A 211 14.92 -5.28 6.15
N CYS A 212 13.67 -4.89 6.41
CA CYS A 212 12.83 -4.17 5.46
C CYS A 212 13.42 -2.79 5.10
N GLY A 213 14.02 -2.08 6.06
CA GLY A 213 14.66 -0.79 5.84
C GLY A 213 15.86 -0.89 4.91
N VAL A 214 16.72 -1.91 5.08
CA VAL A 214 17.85 -2.17 4.19
C VAL A 214 17.36 -2.49 2.77
N LEU A 215 16.34 -3.34 2.62
CA LEU A 215 15.78 -3.65 1.31
C LEU A 215 15.12 -2.43 0.67
N ALA A 216 14.36 -1.65 1.43
CA ALA A 216 13.72 -0.43 0.94
C ALA A 216 14.74 0.63 0.49
N ALA A 217 15.92 0.66 1.12
CA ALA A 217 17.00 1.55 0.72
C ALA A 217 17.75 1.02 -0.51
N ALA A 218 18.09 -0.27 -0.56
CA ALA A 218 19.02 -0.82 -1.54
C ALA A 218 18.37 -1.38 -2.81
N VAL A 219 17.07 -1.67 -2.80
CA VAL A 219 16.37 -2.35 -3.91
C VAL A 219 15.36 -1.41 -4.57
N PRO A 220 15.36 -1.29 -5.92
CA PRO A 220 14.37 -0.49 -6.63
C PRO A 220 12.93 -0.94 -6.35
N LEU A 221 12.03 0.03 -6.18
CA LEU A 221 10.62 -0.23 -5.83
C LEU A 221 9.93 -1.19 -6.79
N GLY A 222 10.17 -1.07 -8.10
CA GLY A 222 9.59 -1.97 -9.10
C GLY A 222 9.94 -3.45 -8.85
N ARG A 223 11.20 -3.73 -8.49
CA ARG A 223 11.65 -5.10 -8.17
C ARG A 223 11.03 -5.63 -6.88
N LEU A 224 10.88 -4.76 -5.88
CA LEU A 224 10.19 -5.11 -4.63
C LEU A 224 8.70 -5.39 -4.88
N ALA A 225 8.05 -4.59 -5.73
CA ALA A 225 6.65 -4.77 -6.11
C ALA A 225 6.42 -6.07 -6.89
N ASP A 226 7.29 -6.40 -7.85
CA ASP A 226 7.26 -7.64 -8.60
C ASP A 226 7.43 -8.86 -7.68
N ALA A 227 8.45 -8.83 -6.80
CA ALA A 227 8.72 -9.91 -5.86
C ALA A 227 7.55 -10.13 -4.87
N THR A 228 6.97 -9.03 -4.37
CA THR A 228 5.81 -9.08 -3.48
C THR A 228 4.59 -9.66 -4.21
N SER A 229 4.35 -9.23 -5.44
CA SER A 229 3.21 -9.70 -6.25
C SER A 229 3.30 -11.20 -6.52
N ILE A 230 4.48 -11.71 -6.91
CA ILE A 230 4.70 -13.15 -7.13
C ILE A 230 4.42 -13.94 -5.84
N GLY A 231 4.97 -13.49 -4.71
CA GLY A 231 4.77 -14.16 -3.42
C GLY A 231 3.31 -14.21 -2.99
N THR A 232 2.58 -13.09 -3.12
CA THR A 232 1.17 -13.01 -2.74
C THR A 232 0.27 -13.80 -3.69
N LEU A 233 0.54 -13.79 -5.00
CA LEU A 233 -0.19 -14.63 -5.96
C LEU A 233 -0.02 -16.12 -5.64
N PHE A 234 1.20 -16.54 -5.31
CA PHE A 234 1.47 -17.91 -4.89
C PHE A 234 0.72 -18.27 -3.61
N ALA A 235 0.73 -17.38 -2.61
CA ALA A 235 -0.04 -17.57 -1.37
C ALA A 235 -1.55 -17.70 -1.66
N PHE A 236 -2.11 -16.84 -2.51
CA PHE A 236 -3.53 -16.92 -2.89
C PHE A 236 -3.85 -18.19 -3.66
N ALA A 237 -2.98 -18.65 -4.56
CA ALA A 237 -3.16 -19.92 -5.25
C ALA A 237 -3.24 -21.08 -4.24
N LEU A 238 -2.33 -21.12 -3.26
CA LEU A 238 -2.35 -22.12 -2.20
C LEU A 238 -3.62 -22.07 -1.35
N VAL A 239 -4.10 -20.87 -0.98
CA VAL A 239 -5.36 -20.71 -0.24
C VAL A 239 -6.54 -21.24 -1.04
N ASN A 240 -6.63 -20.91 -2.34
CA ASN A 240 -7.71 -21.40 -3.20
C ASN A 240 -7.69 -22.94 -3.32
N VAL A 241 -6.51 -23.54 -3.48
CA VAL A 241 -6.37 -25.00 -3.50
C VAL A 241 -6.76 -25.62 -2.16
N ALA A 242 -6.32 -25.04 -1.04
CA ALA A 242 -6.66 -25.53 0.29
C ALA A 242 -8.17 -25.53 0.54
N VAL A 243 -8.90 -24.50 0.07
CA VAL A 243 -10.37 -24.43 0.18
C VAL A 243 -11.08 -25.50 -0.65
N VAL A 244 -10.50 -25.94 -1.77
CA VAL A 244 -11.07 -27.04 -2.58
C VAL A 244 -10.83 -28.41 -1.94
N VAL A 245 -9.72 -28.55 -1.21
CA VAL A 245 -9.30 -29.82 -0.58
C VAL A 245 -9.94 -30.03 0.81
N LEU A 246 -10.16 -28.96 1.58
CA LEU A 246 -10.78 -28.98 2.92
C LEU A 246 -12.31 -28.97 2.84
#